data_AF-W9NWZ4-F1
#
_entry.id   AF-W9NWZ4-F1
#
_cell.length_a   1.000
_cell.length_b   1.000
_cell.length_c   1.000
_cell.angle_alpha   90.00
_cell.angle_beta   90.00
_cell.angle_gamma   90.00
#
_symmetry.space_group_name_H-M   'P 1'
#
loop_
_entity.id
_entity.type
_entity.pdbx_description
1 polymer ?
#
loop_
_entity_poly.entity_id
_entity_poly.type
_entity_poly.pdbx_seq_one_letter_code
_entity_poly.pdbx_strand_id
1 'polypeptide(L)'
;MVNTFIWKDMNEPSVFNAPEITMPKDNLRFGGWEHRDLHNLNGMMFHNATYHAMMTRKEGSQRYGATLPGGNQASWGHLTVSLPMILLWAYLAFPSLALMLVAISAILTFFRGHAHINTCRREPHLMRALWFDDKLS
;
A
#
# COMPACT_ATOMS: atom_id res chain seq x y z
N MET A 1 -6.50 -1.79 -25.98
CA MET A 1 -6.40 -2.47 -24.66
C MET A 1 -6.11 -1.41 -23.60
N VAL A 2 -6.75 -1.46 -22.42
CA VAL A 2 -6.45 -0.54 -21.31
C VAL A 2 -5.37 -1.17 -20.44
N ASN A 3 -4.19 -0.56 -20.37
CA ASN A 3 -3.00 -1.07 -19.69
C ASN A 3 -2.40 -0.08 -18.68
N THR A 4 -3.12 1.00 -18.35
CA THR A 4 -2.69 2.01 -17.38
C THR A 4 -3.50 1.86 -16.10
N PHE A 5 -2.82 1.78 -14.95
CA PHE A 5 -3.41 1.68 -13.61
C PHE A 5 -2.87 2.79 -12.70
N ILE A 6 -3.43 2.93 -11.50
CA ILE A 6 -3.15 4.05 -10.58
C ILE A 6 -2.58 3.52 -9.26
N TRP A 7 -1.53 4.19 -8.78
CA TRP A 7 -1.03 4.05 -7.40
C TRP A 7 -1.43 5.30 -6.61
N LYS A 8 -2.00 5.10 -5.43
CA LYS A 8 -2.38 6.13 -4.47
C LYS A 8 -1.39 6.08 -3.30
N ASP A 9 -0.85 7.24 -2.96
CA ASP A 9 0.11 7.42 -1.89
C ASP A 9 -0.26 8.67 -1.09
N MET A 10 0.27 8.80 0.13
CA MET A 10 0.13 9.98 1.00
C MET A 10 -1.33 10.33 1.35
N ASN A 11 -2.20 9.33 1.48
CA ASN A 11 -3.66 9.48 1.59
C ASN A 11 -4.21 9.46 3.02
N GLU A 12 -3.35 9.54 4.04
CA GLU A 12 -3.71 9.63 5.44
C GLU A 12 -4.64 10.81 5.79
N PRO A 13 -4.48 12.06 5.30
CA PRO A 13 -3.58 12.63 4.28
C PRO A 13 -2.28 13.20 4.85
N SER A 14 -1.17 12.99 4.15
CA SER A 14 0.12 13.55 4.57
C SER A 14 0.20 15.06 4.32
N VAL A 15 0.48 15.83 5.36
CA VAL A 15 0.66 17.28 5.31
C VAL A 15 1.97 17.65 6.01
N PHE A 16 3.00 17.98 5.24
CA PHE A 16 4.38 18.13 5.75
C PHE A 16 4.56 19.17 6.86
N ASN A 17 3.76 20.22 6.86
CA ASN A 17 3.89 21.35 7.79
C ASN A 17 2.84 21.34 8.92
N ALA A 18 2.13 20.23 9.10
CA ALA A 18 1.05 20.14 10.07
C ALA A 18 1.39 19.17 11.23
N PRO A 19 0.69 19.27 12.38
CA PRO A 19 0.90 18.36 13.50
C PRO A 19 0.79 16.91 13.07
N GLU A 20 1.70 16.06 13.57
CA GLU A 20 1.74 14.62 13.23
C GLU A 20 1.81 14.32 11.72
N ILE A 21 2.23 15.30 10.91
CA ILE A 21 2.32 15.20 9.44
C ILE A 21 0.94 14.88 8.82
N THR A 22 -0.14 15.36 9.44
CA THR A 22 -1.52 15.15 8.97
C THR A 22 -2.37 16.40 9.10
N MET A 23 -3.56 16.41 8.49
CA MET A 23 -4.47 17.55 8.57
C MET A 23 -4.86 17.90 10.02
N PRO A 24 -5.03 19.20 10.34
CA PRO A 24 -5.58 19.65 11.61
C PRO A 24 -6.95 19.03 11.91
N LYS A 25 -7.21 18.78 13.20
CA LYS A 25 -8.42 18.07 13.67
C LYS A 25 -9.71 18.85 13.42
N ASP A 26 -9.62 20.17 13.43
CA ASP A 26 -10.70 21.15 13.25
C ASP A 26 -10.99 21.48 11.77
N ASN A 27 -10.24 20.89 10.83
CA ASN A 27 -10.55 21.04 9.40
C ASN A 27 -11.97 20.52 9.11
N LEU A 28 -12.78 21.36 8.46
CA LEU A 28 -14.14 21.00 8.08
C LEU A 28 -14.16 20.17 6.80
N ARG A 29 -14.99 19.13 6.81
CA ARG A 29 -15.30 18.25 5.69
C ARG A 29 -16.71 18.53 5.18
N PHE A 30 -17.07 17.86 4.08
CA PHE A 30 -18.42 17.96 3.53
C PHE A 30 -19.47 17.60 4.59
N GLY A 31 -20.55 18.39 4.65
CA GLY A 31 -21.60 18.22 5.66
C GLY A 31 -21.28 18.82 7.04
N GLY A 32 -20.17 19.56 7.18
CA GLY A 32 -19.83 20.25 8.42
C GLY A 32 -19.12 19.38 9.47
N TRP A 33 -18.72 18.16 9.11
CA TRP A 33 -17.97 17.26 9.99
C TRP A 33 -16.53 17.74 10.19
N GLU A 34 -16.00 17.57 11.41
CA GLU A 34 -14.60 17.84 11.67
C GLU A 34 -13.70 16.69 11.19
N HIS A 35 -12.44 17.00 10.89
CA HIS A 35 -11.49 16.00 10.43
C HIS A 35 -11.23 14.91 11.48
N ARG A 36 -11.31 15.23 12.77
CA ARG A 36 -11.16 14.24 13.85
C ARG A 36 -12.12 13.06 13.73
N ASP A 37 -13.33 13.29 13.22
CA ASP A 37 -14.38 12.28 13.14
C ASP A 37 -14.15 11.33 11.96
N LEU A 38 -13.48 11.83 10.91
CA LEU A 38 -13.35 11.15 9.62
C LEU A 38 -11.89 10.84 9.24
N HIS A 39 -10.92 11.12 10.11
CA HIS A 39 -9.49 11.03 9.80
C HIS A 39 -9.12 9.67 9.18
N ASN A 40 -9.47 8.58 9.86
CA ASN A 40 -9.16 7.22 9.41
C ASN A 40 -9.95 6.78 8.17
N LEU A 41 -11.04 7.47 7.82
CA LEU A 41 -11.84 7.18 6.63
C LEU A 41 -11.30 7.90 5.38
N ASN A 42 -10.46 8.93 5.54
CA ASN A 42 -9.96 9.74 4.43
C ASN A 42 -9.25 8.89 3.36
N GLY A 43 -8.34 8.02 3.78
CA GLY A 43 -7.60 7.14 2.87
C GLY A 43 -8.50 6.19 2.09
N MET A 44 -9.50 5.61 2.77
CA MET A 44 -10.49 4.71 2.15
C MET A 44 -11.38 5.46 1.15
N MET A 45 -11.85 6.66 1.48
CA MET A 45 -12.66 7.47 0.57
C MET A 45 -11.88 7.82 -0.72
N PHE A 46 -10.60 8.14 -0.59
CA PHE A 46 -9.74 8.45 -1.73
C PHE A 46 -9.46 7.22 -2.62
N HIS A 47 -9.30 6.06 -2.01
CA HIS A 47 -9.21 4.78 -2.74
C HIS A 47 -10.51 4.47 -3.47
N ASN A 48 -11.65 4.65 -2.80
CA ASN A 48 -12.98 4.40 -3.35
C ASN A 48 -13.28 5.29 -4.58
N ALA A 49 -12.99 6.59 -4.49
CA ALA A 49 -13.15 7.51 -5.61
C ALA A 49 -12.29 7.11 -6.82
N THR A 50 -11.06 6.67 -6.58
CA THR A 50 -10.14 6.20 -7.64
C THR A 50 -10.64 4.90 -8.26
N TYR A 51 -11.14 3.98 -7.43
CA TYR A 51 -11.75 2.74 -7.88
C TYR A 51 -12.91 3.03 -8.83
N HIS A 52 -13.87 3.88 -8.42
CA HIS A 52 -14.99 4.27 -9.27
C HIS A 52 -14.54 4.95 -10.57
N ALA A 53 -13.54 5.84 -10.52
CA ALA A 53 -12.97 6.45 -11.73
C ALA A 53 -12.40 5.41 -12.70
N MET A 54 -11.73 4.37 -12.18
CA MET A 54 -11.21 3.26 -12.99
C MET A 54 -12.33 2.36 -13.55
N MET A 55 -13.42 2.16 -12.81
CA MET A 55 -14.62 1.46 -13.28
C MET A 55 -15.35 2.26 -14.36
N THR A 56 -15.43 3.59 -14.27
CA THR A 56 -16.04 4.39 -15.33
C THR A 56 -15.28 4.35 -16.65
N ARG A 57 -14.00 3.93 -16.62
CA ARG A 57 -13.19 3.72 -17.82
C ARG A 57 -13.53 2.40 -18.55
N LYS A 58 -14.17 1.43 -17.88
CA LYS A 58 -14.59 0.12 -18.42
C LYS A 58 -15.70 -0.53 -17.58
N GLU A 59 -16.78 -1.02 -18.20
CA GLU A 59 -17.76 -1.92 -17.56
C GLU A 59 -17.10 -3.20 -17.02
N GLY A 60 -16.66 -3.24 -15.75
CA GLY A 60 -16.02 -4.44 -15.19
C GLY A 60 -15.64 -4.37 -13.72
N SER A 61 -16.34 -5.14 -12.90
CA SER A 61 -16.32 -5.30 -11.43
C SER A 61 -14.97 -5.68 -10.78
N GLN A 62 -14.45 -4.88 -9.82
CA GLN A 62 -13.58 -5.35 -8.72
C GLN A 62 -13.57 -4.41 -7.48
N ARG A 63 -14.41 -4.63 -6.47
CA ARG A 63 -14.78 -3.62 -5.46
C ARG A 63 -13.65 -2.79 -4.80
N TYR A 64 -12.41 -3.26 -4.61
CA TYR A 64 -11.28 -2.46 -4.07
C TYR A 64 -9.90 -2.99 -4.53
N GLY A 65 -8.90 -2.09 -4.71
CA GLY A 65 -7.51 -2.43 -5.05
C GLY A 65 -6.62 -2.80 -3.83
N ALA A 66 -5.35 -3.15 -4.08
CA ALA A 66 -4.38 -3.60 -3.06
C ALA A 66 -3.76 -2.46 -2.22
N THR A 67 -3.34 -2.78 -1.00
CA THR A 67 -2.65 -1.87 -0.05
C THR A 67 -1.29 -2.45 0.34
N LEU A 68 -0.27 -1.60 0.50
CA LEU A 68 1.06 -1.97 0.99
C LEU A 68 1.30 -1.41 2.39
N PRO A 69 2.06 -2.11 3.25
CA PRO A 69 2.72 -1.46 4.39
C PRO A 69 3.67 -0.36 3.87
N GLY A 70 3.45 0.88 4.29
CA GLY A 70 4.27 2.02 3.88
C GLY A 70 5.71 1.98 4.44
N GLY A 71 6.60 2.80 3.85
CA GLY A 71 7.93 3.17 4.35
C GLY A 71 8.71 2.14 5.19
N ASN A 72 9.21 1.06 4.59
CA ASN A 72 10.12 0.13 5.27
C ASN A 72 11.60 0.42 5.00
N GLN A 73 12.47 -0.06 5.90
CA GLN A 73 13.92 -0.04 5.73
C GLN A 73 14.40 -1.39 5.20
N ALA A 74 15.47 -1.37 4.39
CA ALA A 74 16.11 -2.58 3.89
C ALA A 74 16.99 -3.21 4.97
N SER A 75 16.37 -3.79 6.01
CA SER A 75 17.04 -4.48 7.10
C SER A 75 16.34 -5.82 7.39
N TRP A 76 17.10 -6.78 7.94
CA TRP A 76 16.55 -8.08 8.34
C TRP A 76 15.42 -7.93 9.36
N GLY A 77 15.51 -6.97 10.28
CA GLY A 77 14.44 -6.68 11.23
C GLY A 77 13.12 -6.30 10.55
N HIS A 78 13.16 -5.40 9.55
CA HIS A 78 11.96 -5.02 8.80
C HIS A 78 11.43 -6.17 7.93
N LEU A 79 12.30 -7.03 7.40
CA LEU A 79 11.88 -8.23 6.69
C LEU A 79 11.15 -9.20 7.62
N THR A 80 11.69 -9.48 8.80
CA THR A 80 11.08 -10.38 9.78
C THR A 80 9.71 -9.89 10.25
N VAL A 81 9.53 -8.57 10.42
CA VAL A 81 8.26 -7.99 10.88
C VAL A 81 7.21 -7.88 9.75
N SER A 82 7.62 -7.95 8.47
CA SER A 82 6.69 -7.86 7.34
C SER A 82 5.64 -8.98 7.31
N LEU A 83 6.03 -10.22 7.59
CA LEU A 83 5.13 -11.37 7.62
C LEU A 83 4.05 -11.27 8.71
N PRO A 84 4.38 -11.05 10.01
CA PRO A 84 3.36 -10.90 11.04
C PRO A 84 2.45 -9.70 10.80
N MET A 85 2.95 -8.59 10.22
CA MET A 85 2.11 -7.45 9.84
C MET A 85 1.07 -7.82 8.78
N ILE A 86 1.47 -8.55 7.73
CA ILE A 86 0.55 -9.02 6.68
C ILE A 86 -0.50 -9.96 7.26
N LEU A 87 -0.10 -10.88 8.14
CA LEU A 87 -1.01 -11.82 8.79
C LEU A 87 -2.02 -11.10 9.69
N LEU A 88 -1.58 -10.13 10.48
CA LEU A 88 -2.46 -9.33 11.33
C LEU A 88 -3.48 -8.54 10.50
N TRP A 89 -3.04 -7.93 9.39
CA TRP A 89 -3.93 -7.23 8.47
C TRP A 89 -4.98 -8.15 7.87
N ALA A 90 -4.58 -9.33 7.40
CA ALA A 90 -5.52 -10.31 6.85
C ALA A 90 -6.54 -10.78 7.90
N TYR A 91 -6.11 -11.01 9.14
CA TYR A 91 -6.98 -11.39 10.25
C TYR A 91 -8.02 -10.31 10.60
N LEU A 92 -7.58 -9.04 10.70
CA LEU A 92 -8.46 -7.92 11.02
C LEU A 92 -9.44 -7.60 9.88
N ALA A 93 -9.02 -7.78 8.63
CA ALA A 93 -9.87 -7.54 7.46
C ALA A 93 -10.87 -8.68 7.21
N PHE A 94 -10.54 -9.92 7.60
CA PHE A 94 -11.33 -11.10 7.28
C PHE A 94 -11.39 -12.09 8.45
N PRO A 95 -12.49 -12.10 9.24
CA PRO A 95 -12.56 -12.90 10.47
C PRO A 95 -12.72 -14.41 10.26
N SER A 96 -12.90 -14.89 9.02
CA SER A 96 -12.98 -16.33 8.73
C SER A 96 -11.64 -16.86 8.19
N LEU A 97 -11.24 -18.06 8.63
CA LEU A 97 -10.00 -18.70 8.21
C LEU A 97 -9.90 -18.84 6.68
N ALA A 98 -11.01 -19.19 6.01
CA ALA A 98 -11.05 -19.33 4.56
C ALA A 98 -10.83 -17.98 3.83
N LEU A 99 -11.48 -16.91 4.29
CA LEU A 99 -11.29 -15.57 3.73
C LEU A 99 -9.89 -15.02 4.04
N MET A 100 -9.34 -15.32 5.22
CA MET A 100 -7.99 -14.95 5.60
C MET A 100 -6.94 -15.62 4.68
N LEU A 101 -7.08 -16.89 4.33
CA LEU A 101 -6.18 -17.56 3.38
C LEU A 101 -6.26 -16.96 1.96
N VAL A 102 -7.45 -16.57 1.53
CA VAL A 102 -7.65 -15.85 0.26
C VAL A 102 -7.00 -14.46 0.31
N ALA A 103 -7.13 -13.74 1.43
CA ALA A 103 -6.51 -12.43 1.63
C ALA A 103 -4.98 -12.50 1.71
N ILE A 104 -4.43 -13.47 2.45
CA ILE A 104 -2.98 -13.70 2.52
C ILE A 104 -2.45 -14.03 1.13
N SER A 105 -3.11 -14.92 0.37
CA SER A 105 -2.68 -15.23 -0.99
C SER A 105 -2.75 -14.02 -1.91
N ALA A 106 -3.80 -13.18 -1.82
CA ALA A 106 -3.90 -11.93 -2.58
C ALA A 106 -2.84 -10.88 -2.17
N ILE A 107 -2.50 -10.76 -0.88
CA ILE A 107 -1.49 -9.82 -0.39
C ILE A 107 -0.08 -10.28 -0.75
N LEU A 108 0.21 -11.58 -0.64
CA LEU A 108 1.46 -12.16 -1.16
C LEU A 108 1.55 -12.03 -2.70
N THR A 109 0.41 -11.94 -3.39
CA THR A 109 0.37 -11.69 -4.84
C THR A 109 0.73 -10.24 -5.19
N PHE A 110 0.57 -9.28 -4.27
CA PHE A 110 1.05 -7.91 -4.48
C PHE A 110 2.56 -7.81 -4.22
N PHE A 111 3.34 -8.35 -5.15
CA PHE A 111 4.80 -8.44 -5.10
C PHE A 111 5.43 -7.30 -5.91
N ARG A 112 6.01 -6.31 -5.22
CA ARG A 112 6.60 -5.12 -5.87
C ARG A 112 7.98 -4.78 -5.29
N GLY A 113 8.98 -4.64 -6.16
CA GLY A 113 10.24 -3.97 -5.81
C GLY A 113 10.05 -2.45 -5.79
N HIS A 114 10.31 -1.80 -4.66
CA HIS A 114 10.27 -0.34 -4.50
C HIS A 114 11.44 0.16 -3.66
N ALA A 115 11.87 1.40 -3.91
CA ALA A 115 13.08 1.96 -3.34
C ALA A 115 12.98 3.48 -3.15
N HIS A 116 13.61 3.99 -2.09
CA HIS A 116 13.75 5.42 -1.85
C HIS A 116 14.66 6.07 -2.89
N ILE A 117 14.43 7.35 -3.21
CA ILE A 117 15.14 8.09 -4.27
C ILE A 117 16.66 8.11 -4.10
N ASN A 118 17.15 8.13 -2.85
CA ASN A 118 18.58 8.17 -2.54
C ASN A 118 19.27 6.79 -2.54
N THR A 119 18.58 5.72 -2.95
CA THR A 119 19.17 4.37 -2.99
C THR A 119 19.77 4.05 -4.36
N CYS A 120 20.81 3.21 -4.37
CA CYS A 120 21.36 2.70 -5.62
C CYS A 120 20.31 1.90 -6.41
N ARG A 121 20.45 1.91 -7.74
CA ARG A 121 19.69 1.03 -8.63
C ARG A 121 19.88 -0.43 -8.23
N ARG A 122 18.78 -1.19 -8.26
CA ARG A 122 18.71 -2.57 -7.76
C ARG A 122 17.68 -3.41 -8.49
N GLU A 123 17.46 -3.10 -9.76
CA GLU A 123 16.73 -3.94 -10.68
C GLU A 123 17.42 -5.32 -10.73
N PRO A 124 16.69 -6.45 -10.70
CA PRO A 124 17.30 -7.78 -10.52
C PRO A 124 18.41 -8.13 -11.51
N HIS A 125 18.34 -7.61 -12.74
CA HIS A 125 19.35 -7.85 -13.77
C HIS A 125 20.69 -7.15 -13.51
N LEU A 126 20.74 -6.15 -12.62
CA LEU A 126 21.97 -5.46 -12.22
C LEU A 126 22.77 -6.23 -11.15
N MET A 127 22.18 -7.26 -10.52
CA MET A 127 22.77 -7.98 -9.38
C MET A 127 23.78 -9.08 -9.79
N ARG A 128 24.18 -9.12 -11.06
CA ARG A 128 24.93 -10.23 -11.68
C ARG A 128 26.30 -10.49 -11.02
N ALA A 129 26.98 -9.47 -10.49
CA ALA A 129 28.35 -9.59 -9.98
C ALA A 129 28.49 -9.98 -8.49
N LEU A 130 27.40 -10.08 -7.71
CA LEU A 130 27.46 -10.33 -6.25
C LEU A 130 26.79 -11.62 -5.79
N TRP A 131 25.94 -12.24 -6.61
CA TRP A 131 25.11 -13.39 -6.20
C TRP A 131 25.23 -14.59 -7.15
N PHE A 132 25.72 -14.39 -8.37
CA PHE A 132 25.72 -15.41 -9.42
C PHE A 132 27.12 -15.86 -9.85
N ASP A 133 28.19 -15.19 -9.41
CA ASP A 133 29.58 -15.53 -9.77
C ASP A 133 30.30 -16.45 -8.76
N ASP A 134 29.75 -16.67 -7.55
CA ASP A 134 30.41 -17.47 -6.50
C ASP A 134 30.19 -19.00 -6.62
N LYS A 135 29.61 -19.52 -7.71
CA LYS A 135 29.38 -20.98 -7.88
C LYS A 135 29.61 -21.54 -9.29
N LEU A 136 30.63 -21.06 -10.01
CA LEU A 136 31.20 -21.76 -11.17
C LEU A 136 32.73 -21.64 -11.21
N SER A 137 33.41 -22.17 -10.19
CA SER A 137 34.81 -22.62 -10.24
C SER A 137 35.03 -23.76 -9.25
#